data_AF-A0A1H1L9B8-F1
#
_entry.id   AF-A0A1H1L9B8-F1
#
_cell.length_a   1.000
_cell.length_b   1.000
_cell.length_c   1.000
_cell.angle_alpha   90.00
_cell.angle_beta   90.00
_cell.angle_gamma   90.00
#
_symmetry.space_group_name_H-M   'P 1'
#
loop_
_entity.id
_entity.type
_entity.pdbx_description
1 polymer ?
#
loop_
_entity_poly.entity_id
_entity_poly.type
_entity_poly.pdbx_seq_one_letter_code
_entity_poly.pdbx_strand_id
1 'polypeptide(L)'
;MKQRKLINSRTFLIKDDGLEWTIRENFNYQSTFFEFEEMNFKKSTKLKKYNLALIILAVLSIIALILSLIPGGENEAFDSSTILIFAVLSGIFLVLTYFLRTDNIYIPTDRGAHIIMYNGLPNKKKFSEFLKTLKSEAKNNLIEKYSNENTDQEKLYLFLEERGLVEKKDKEKFGKNIKIVHNKIKGFGKD
;
A
#
# COMPACT_ATOMS: atom_id res chain seq x y z
N MET A 1 2.30 -6.97 -12.91
CA MET A 1 1.09 -7.41 -12.19
C MET A 1 -0.09 -6.50 -12.54
N LYS A 2 -1.24 -7.06 -12.93
CA LYS A 2 -2.49 -6.29 -13.10
C LYS A 2 -3.46 -6.59 -11.96
N GLN A 3 -4.01 -5.54 -11.37
CA GLN A 3 -5.05 -5.61 -10.34
C GLN A 3 -6.31 -4.93 -10.90
N ARG A 4 -7.47 -5.55 -10.73
CA ARG A 4 -8.76 -4.98 -11.13
C ARG A 4 -9.70 -5.01 -9.93
N LYS A 5 -10.40 -3.91 -9.69
CA LYS A 5 -11.49 -3.82 -8.72
C LYS A 5 -12.61 -2.99 -9.32
N LEU A 6 -13.71 -3.64 -9.67
CA LEU A 6 -14.83 -3.04 -10.42
C LEU A 6 -14.33 -2.45 -11.75
N ILE A 7 -14.58 -1.15 -11.96
CA ILE A 7 -14.16 -0.37 -13.14
C ILE A 7 -12.72 0.16 -13.03
N ASN A 8 -12.13 0.13 -11.84
CA ASN A 8 -10.76 0.60 -11.62
C ASN A 8 -9.75 -0.52 -11.84
N SER A 9 -8.63 -0.17 -12.46
CA SER A 9 -7.52 -1.10 -12.62
C SER A 9 -6.18 -0.43 -12.36
N ARG A 10 -5.25 -1.21 -11.81
CA ARG A 10 -3.88 -0.79 -11.58
C ARG A 10 -2.95 -1.81 -12.22
N THR A 11 -1.97 -1.34 -12.97
CA THR A 11 -0.94 -2.17 -13.57
C THR A 11 0.41 -1.75 -13.01
N PHE A 12 1.21 -2.74 -12.67
CA PHE A 12 2.53 -2.59 -12.08
C PHE A 12 3.52 -3.33 -12.97
N LEU A 13 4.49 -2.64 -13.53
CA LEU A 13 5.53 -3.24 -14.35
C LEU A 13 6.88 -2.92 -13.73
N ILE A 14 7.59 -3.97 -13.31
CA ILE A 14 8.94 -3.83 -12.79
C ILE A 14 9.86 -3.60 -13.99
N LYS A 15 10.65 -2.53 -13.93
CA LYS A 15 11.69 -2.17 -14.87
C LYS A 15 13.05 -2.36 -14.20
N ASP A 16 14.12 -2.15 -14.95
CA ASP A 16 15.49 -2.42 -14.49
C ASP A 16 15.89 -1.52 -13.31
N ASP A 17 15.38 -0.30 -13.25
CA ASP A 17 15.73 0.76 -12.28
C ASP A 17 14.54 1.21 -11.40
N GLY A 18 13.36 0.63 -11.60
CA GLY A 18 12.19 1.03 -10.83
C GLY A 18 10.90 0.30 -11.14
N LEU A 19 9.80 0.94 -10.77
CA LEU A 19 8.44 0.45 -10.91
C LEU A 19 7.61 1.44 -11.71
N GLU A 20 7.12 1.00 -12.85
CA GLU A 20 6.07 1.69 -13.58
C GLU A 20 4.70 1.35 -12.98
N TRP A 21 4.00 2.38 -12.54
CA TRP A 21 2.67 2.31 -11.95
C TRP A 21 1.66 3.00 -12.84
N THR A 22 0.76 2.21 -13.40
CA THR A 22 -0.35 2.70 -14.22
C THR A 22 -1.66 2.57 -13.47
N ILE A 23 -2.42 3.65 -13.39
CA ILE A 23 -3.75 3.73 -12.81
C ILE A 23 -4.75 4.04 -13.93
N ARG A 24 -5.84 3.27 -13.95
CA ARG A 24 -7.04 3.59 -14.72
C ARG A 24 -8.21 3.69 -13.76
N GLU A 25 -8.72 4.90 -13.59
CA GLU A 25 -9.89 5.21 -12.75
C GLU A 25 -10.93 5.91 -13.62
N ASN A 26 -12.09 5.27 -13.83
CA ASN A 26 -13.15 5.74 -14.73
C ASN A 26 -12.61 6.10 -16.14
N PHE A 27 -12.44 7.40 -16.41
CA PHE A 27 -11.93 7.97 -17.66
C PHE A 27 -10.50 8.50 -17.56
N ASN A 28 -9.92 8.52 -16.37
CA ASN A 28 -8.56 8.99 -16.15
C ASN A 28 -7.57 7.83 -16.28
N TYR A 29 -6.53 8.08 -17.06
CA TYR A 29 -5.38 7.20 -17.21
C TYR A 29 -4.14 7.97 -16.78
N GLN A 30 -3.40 7.42 -15.84
CA GLN A 30 -2.14 7.98 -15.37
C GLN A 30 -1.09 6.88 -15.35
N SER A 31 0.10 7.16 -15.87
CA SER A 31 1.28 6.32 -15.66
C SER A 31 2.35 7.15 -14.98
N THR A 32 2.93 6.60 -13.91
CA THR A 32 4.00 7.23 -13.14
C THR A 32 5.11 6.20 -12.93
N PHE A 33 6.35 6.63 -13.10
CA PHE A 33 7.52 5.82 -12.83
C PHE A 33 8.13 6.20 -11.47
N PHE A 34 8.50 5.21 -10.67
CA PHE A 34 9.21 5.39 -9.40
C PHE A 34 10.50 4.59 -9.40
N GLU A 35 11.61 5.25 -9.10
CA GLU A 35 12.91 4.60 -8.97
C GLU A 35 12.96 3.73 -7.71
N PHE A 36 13.75 2.66 -7.74
CA PHE A 36 13.95 1.80 -6.57
C PHE A 36 14.51 2.53 -5.36
N GLU A 37 15.33 3.55 -5.61
CA GLU A 37 15.95 4.38 -4.59
C GLU A 37 14.93 5.13 -3.73
N GLU A 38 13.77 5.47 -4.31
CA GLU A 38 12.76 6.29 -3.64
C GLU A 38 11.80 5.46 -2.80
N MET A 39 11.70 4.15 -3.06
CA MET A 39 10.70 3.29 -2.44
C MET A 39 11.09 2.85 -1.03
N ASN A 40 10.24 3.14 -0.05
CA ASN A 40 10.44 2.70 1.33
C ASN A 40 9.46 1.59 1.73
N PHE A 41 9.88 0.34 1.61
CA PHE A 41 9.06 -0.83 1.95
C PHE A 41 8.88 -1.02 3.46
N LYS A 42 9.82 -0.55 4.27
CA LYS A 42 9.76 -0.63 5.75
C LYS A 42 8.62 0.21 6.31
N LYS A 43 8.39 1.39 5.74
CA LYS A 43 7.31 2.31 6.11
C LYS A 43 5.97 2.00 5.43
N SER A 44 5.84 0.85 4.76
CA SER A 44 4.59 0.51 4.09
C SER A 44 3.43 0.32 5.08
N THR A 45 2.28 0.90 4.77
CA THR A 45 1.09 0.84 5.64
C THR A 45 -0.07 0.13 4.95
N LYS A 46 -0.92 -0.52 5.75
CA LYS A 46 -2.18 -1.12 5.30
C LYS A 46 -3.32 -0.25 5.79
N LEU A 47 -4.09 0.31 4.87
CA LEU A 47 -5.25 1.13 5.22
C LEU A 47 -6.49 0.64 4.48
N LYS A 48 -7.61 0.64 5.21
CA LYS A 48 -8.93 0.40 4.64
C LYS A 48 -9.50 1.73 4.18
N LYS A 49 -9.77 1.86 2.88
CA LYS A 49 -10.45 3.02 2.31
C LYS A 49 -11.89 2.67 2.05
N TYR A 50 -12.78 3.46 2.64
CA TYR A 50 -14.23 3.39 2.44
C TYR A 50 -14.66 4.42 1.40
N ASN A 51 -15.80 4.17 0.75
CA ASN A 51 -16.39 5.16 -0.14
C ASN A 51 -17.13 6.20 0.70
N LEU A 52 -16.61 7.43 0.72
CA LEU A 52 -17.17 8.53 1.51
C LEU A 52 -18.64 8.82 1.15
N ALA A 53 -19.00 8.73 -0.13
CA ALA A 53 -20.38 8.96 -0.57
C ALA A 53 -21.36 7.95 0.04
N LEU A 54 -20.97 6.67 0.10
CA LEU A 54 -21.81 5.64 0.73
C LEU A 54 -21.92 5.82 2.23
N ILE A 55 -20.86 6.26 2.90
CA ILE A 55 -20.90 6.61 4.32
C ILE A 55 -21.88 7.76 4.56
N ILE A 56 -21.79 8.83 3.76
CA ILE A 56 -22.69 9.99 3.86
C ILE A 56 -24.14 9.55 3.66
N LEU A 57 -24.42 8.76 2.62
CA LEU A 57 -25.76 8.25 2.35
C LEU A 57 -26.29 7.37 3.50
N ALA A 58 -25.45 6.51 4.08
CA ALA A 58 -25.81 5.71 5.25
C ALA A 58 -26.13 6.60 6.47
N VAL A 59 -25.34 7.64 6.72
CA VAL A 59 -25.59 8.57 7.83
C VAL A 59 -26.87 9.35 7.62
N LEU A 60 -27.10 9.89 6.42
CA LEU A 60 -28.32 10.63 6.10
C LEU A 60 -29.57 9.75 6.21
N SER A 61 -29.51 8.49 5.74
CA SER A 61 -30.65 7.58 5.86
C SER A 61 -30.93 7.20 7.32
N ILE A 62 -29.90 7.07 8.16
CA ILE A 62 -30.07 6.83 9.60
C ILE A 62 -30.68 8.06 10.28
N ILE A 63 -30.24 9.26 9.94
CA ILE A 63 -30.83 10.51 10.48
C ILE A 63 -32.29 10.61 10.06
N ALA A 64 -32.62 10.36 8.79
CA ALA A 64 -34.00 10.37 8.30
C ALA A 64 -34.87 9.32 9.00
N LEU A 65 -34.33 8.13 9.27
CA LEU A 65 -35.00 7.10 10.07
C LEU A 65 -35.29 7.59 11.48
N ILE A 66 -34.31 8.20 12.16
CA ILE A 66 -34.48 8.75 13.52
C ILE A 66 -35.55 9.84 13.52
N LEU A 67 -35.53 10.75 12.57
CA LEU A 67 -36.53 11.82 12.44
C LEU A 67 -37.93 11.24 12.18
N SER A 68 -38.02 10.17 11.40
CA SER A 68 -39.30 9.50 11.10
C SER A 68 -39.88 8.74 12.31
N LEU A 69 -39.06 8.46 13.33
CA LEU A 69 -39.52 7.85 14.58
C LEU A 69 -40.02 8.88 15.61
N ILE A 70 -39.76 10.17 15.38
CA ILE A 70 -40.28 11.23 16.26
C ILE A 70 -41.77 11.41 15.91
N PRO A 71 -42.70 11.24 16.88
CA PRO A 71 -44.12 11.40 16.62
C PRO A 71 -44.42 12.85 16.22
N GLY A 72 -44.66 13.06 14.93
CA GLY A 72 -44.87 14.37 14.33
C GLY A 72 -46.33 14.82 14.32
N GLY A 73 -47.07 14.70 15.43
CA GLY A 73 -48.50 15.06 15.46
C GLY A 73 -49.32 14.42 14.33
N GLU A 74 -50.40 15.05 13.88
CA GLU A 74 -51.29 14.59 12.79
C GLU A 74 -50.64 14.57 11.38
N ASN A 75 -49.32 14.67 11.26
CA ASN A 75 -48.67 14.66 9.95
C ASN A 75 -48.53 13.23 9.39
N GLU A 76 -49.40 12.91 8.42
CA GLU A 76 -49.38 11.66 7.63
C GLU A 76 -48.06 11.43 6.83
N ALA A 77 -47.16 12.41 6.78
CA ALA A 77 -45.90 12.31 6.04
C ALA A 77 -44.91 11.26 6.60
N PHE A 78 -45.05 10.88 7.88
CA PHE A 78 -44.15 9.95 8.56
C PHE A 78 -44.87 8.68 9.05
N ASP A 79 -45.68 8.09 8.17
CA ASP A 79 -46.33 6.80 8.44
C ASP A 79 -45.32 5.62 8.42
N SER A 80 -45.76 4.47 8.91
CA SER A 80 -45.05 3.20 9.04
C SER A 80 -44.31 2.77 7.76
N SER A 81 -44.84 3.11 6.59
CA SER A 81 -44.19 2.87 5.29
C SER A 81 -42.89 3.66 5.14
N THR A 82 -42.88 4.93 5.56
CA THR A 82 -41.71 5.82 5.48
C THR A 82 -40.59 5.31 6.38
N ILE A 83 -40.93 4.85 7.59
CA ILE A 83 -40.01 4.23 8.54
C ILE A 83 -39.36 2.99 7.92
N LEU A 84 -40.16 2.11 7.32
CA LEU A 84 -39.67 0.89 6.65
C LEU A 84 -38.68 1.22 5.52
N ILE A 85 -38.99 2.22 4.69
CA ILE A 85 -38.14 2.64 3.57
C ILE A 85 -36.77 3.11 4.08
N PHE A 86 -36.72 3.99 5.08
CA PHE A 86 -35.45 4.49 5.61
C PHE A 86 -34.65 3.41 6.35
N ALA A 87 -35.32 2.45 7.00
CA ALA A 87 -34.67 1.29 7.61
C ALA A 87 -33.98 0.42 6.55
N VAL A 88 -34.67 0.09 5.46
CA VAL A 88 -34.12 -0.70 4.34
C VAL A 88 -32.97 0.03 3.66
N LEU A 89 -33.13 1.33 3.34
CA LEU A 89 -32.08 2.14 2.71
C LEU A 89 -30.81 2.20 3.58
N SER A 90 -30.97 2.39 4.89
CA SER A 90 -29.84 2.38 5.83
C SER A 90 -29.12 1.04 5.83
N GLY A 91 -29.87 -0.06 5.85
CA GLY A 91 -29.32 -1.40 5.73
C GLY A 91 -28.52 -1.59 4.43
N ILE A 92 -29.10 -1.18 3.29
CA ILE A 92 -28.45 -1.28 1.98
C ILE A 92 -27.15 -0.47 1.95
N PHE A 93 -27.15 0.79 2.38
CA PHE A 93 -25.95 1.63 2.33
C PHE A 93 -24.84 1.14 3.26
N LEU A 94 -25.19 0.62 4.44
CA LEU A 94 -24.22 0.00 5.36
C LEU A 94 -23.59 -1.26 4.74
N VAL A 95 -24.41 -2.14 4.16
CA VAL A 95 -23.97 -3.35 3.49
C VAL A 95 -23.06 -3.01 2.30
N LEU A 96 -23.48 -2.08 1.44
CA LEU A 96 -22.68 -1.61 0.31
C LEU A 96 -21.36 -1.00 0.77
N THR A 97 -21.36 -0.20 1.83
CA THR A 97 -20.13 0.38 2.41
C THR A 97 -19.16 -0.70 2.86
N TYR A 98 -19.66 -1.77 3.49
CA TYR A 98 -18.86 -2.89 3.94
C TYR A 98 -18.24 -3.67 2.75
N PHE A 99 -19.04 -4.02 1.74
CA PHE A 99 -18.58 -4.81 0.60
C PHE A 99 -17.69 -4.02 -0.37
N LEU A 100 -17.95 -2.73 -0.53
CA LEU A 100 -17.19 -1.87 -1.45
C LEU A 100 -15.93 -1.27 -0.82
N ARG A 101 -15.65 -1.56 0.46
CA ARG A 101 -14.39 -1.15 1.10
C ARG A 101 -13.19 -1.70 0.32
N THR A 102 -12.11 -0.91 0.28
CA THR A 102 -10.86 -1.28 -0.37
C THR A 102 -9.75 -1.42 0.66
N ASP A 103 -9.16 -2.60 0.73
CA ASP A 103 -7.95 -2.81 1.52
C ASP A 103 -6.75 -2.47 0.63
N ASN A 104 -6.03 -1.41 0.98
CA ASN A 104 -4.90 -0.92 0.20
C ASN A 104 -3.59 -1.07 1.00
N ILE A 105 -2.50 -1.28 0.27
CA ILE A 105 -1.13 -1.14 0.76
C ILE A 105 -0.55 0.11 0.12
N TYR A 106 0.06 0.94 0.95
CA TYR A 106 0.73 2.17 0.57
C TYR A 106 2.23 1.98 0.78
N ILE A 107 3.01 2.08 -0.29
CA ILE A 107 4.47 2.18 -0.19
C ILE A 107 4.81 3.66 -0.38
N PRO A 108 5.28 4.34 0.68
CA PRO A 108 5.69 5.73 0.56
C PRO A 108 6.97 5.84 -0.29
N THR A 109 7.07 6.96 -0.99
CA THR A 109 8.26 7.36 -1.76
C THR A 109 8.88 8.61 -1.14
N ASP A 110 10.18 8.81 -1.35
CA ASP A 110 10.89 9.98 -0.81
C ASP A 110 10.36 11.31 -1.40
N ARG A 111 9.71 11.30 -2.56
CA ARG A 111 9.00 12.45 -3.16
C ARG A 111 7.65 12.78 -2.50
N GLY A 112 7.24 12.05 -1.45
CA GLY A 112 5.96 12.23 -0.76
C GLY A 112 4.76 11.56 -1.45
N ALA A 113 4.95 10.97 -2.64
CA ALA A 113 3.94 10.17 -3.30
C ALA A 113 3.84 8.77 -2.67
N HIS A 114 2.71 8.09 -2.86
CA HIS A 114 2.51 6.73 -2.37
C HIS A 114 2.14 5.81 -3.53
N ILE A 115 2.82 4.69 -3.66
CA ILE A 115 2.43 3.61 -4.57
C ILE A 115 1.31 2.84 -3.88
N ILE A 116 0.12 2.86 -4.49
CA ILE A 116 -1.09 2.26 -3.89
C ILE A 116 -1.42 0.95 -4.59
N MET A 117 -1.34 -0.16 -3.87
CA MET A 117 -1.74 -1.48 -4.33
C MET A 117 -2.99 -1.97 -3.59
N TYR A 118 -3.84 -2.75 -4.25
CA TYR A 118 -4.90 -3.47 -3.54
C TYR A 118 -4.30 -4.68 -2.81
N ASN A 119 -4.55 -4.78 -1.51
CA ASN A 119 -4.05 -5.86 -0.67
C ASN A 119 -4.67 -7.20 -1.10
N GLY A 120 -3.83 -8.15 -1.51
CA GLY A 120 -4.25 -9.50 -1.84
C GLY A 120 -4.94 -9.68 -3.21
N LEU A 121 -4.92 -8.67 -4.08
CA LEU A 121 -5.36 -8.79 -5.48
C LEU A 121 -4.17 -8.95 -6.44
N PRO A 122 -4.31 -9.67 -7.57
CA PRO A 122 -5.52 -10.39 -8.02
C PRO A 122 -5.84 -11.64 -7.18
N ASN A 123 -4.84 -12.23 -6.54
CA ASN A 123 -5.01 -13.19 -5.44
C ASN A 123 -3.82 -13.08 -4.48
N LYS A 124 -3.97 -13.61 -3.26
CA LYS A 124 -2.95 -13.48 -2.20
C LYS A 124 -1.58 -14.02 -2.60
N LYS A 125 -1.54 -15.14 -3.34
CA LYS A 125 -0.30 -15.77 -3.79
C LYS A 125 0.45 -14.89 -4.80
N LYS A 126 -0.20 -14.51 -5.89
CA LYS A 126 0.37 -13.63 -6.93
C LYS A 126 0.78 -12.28 -6.37
N PHE A 127 0.00 -11.72 -5.45
CA PHE A 127 0.33 -10.47 -4.79
C PHE A 127 1.60 -10.60 -3.92
N SER A 128 1.69 -11.65 -3.12
CA SER A 128 2.87 -11.92 -2.29
C SER A 128 4.12 -12.20 -3.13
N GLU A 129 3.99 -12.97 -4.22
CA GLU A 129 5.06 -13.24 -5.17
C GLU A 129 5.54 -11.93 -5.81
N PHE A 130 4.61 -11.10 -6.29
CA PHE A 130 4.95 -9.80 -6.87
C PHE A 130 5.70 -8.90 -5.88
N LEU A 131 5.24 -8.77 -4.64
CA LEU A 131 5.94 -7.97 -3.63
C LEU A 131 7.34 -8.52 -3.31
N LYS A 132 7.49 -9.85 -3.30
CA LYS A 132 8.79 -10.48 -3.07
C LYS A 132 9.74 -10.19 -4.24
N THR A 133 9.27 -10.35 -5.48
CA THR A 133 10.04 -10.00 -6.68
C THR A 133 10.42 -8.52 -6.67
N LEU A 134 9.47 -7.62 -6.41
CA LEU A 134 9.71 -6.19 -6.36
C LEU A 134 10.81 -5.81 -5.35
N LYS A 135 10.79 -6.40 -4.15
CA LYS A 135 11.84 -6.18 -3.15
C LYS A 135 13.19 -6.75 -3.59
N SER A 136 13.17 -7.94 -4.21
CA SER A 136 14.39 -8.58 -4.68
C SER A 136 15.06 -7.77 -5.80
N GLU A 137 14.29 -7.33 -6.78
CA GLU A 137 14.79 -6.50 -7.89
C GLU A 137 15.31 -5.15 -7.37
N ALA A 138 14.56 -4.49 -6.49
CA ALA A 138 15.00 -3.25 -5.86
C ALA A 138 16.32 -3.41 -5.11
N LYS A 139 16.46 -4.50 -4.32
CA LYS A 139 17.69 -4.82 -3.61
C LYS A 139 18.85 -5.05 -4.58
N ASN A 140 18.66 -5.87 -5.60
CA ASN A 140 19.71 -6.22 -6.55
C ASN A 140 20.19 -5.00 -7.33
N ASN A 141 19.27 -4.19 -7.86
CA ASN A 141 19.59 -2.97 -8.56
C ASN A 141 20.38 -1.99 -7.68
N LEU A 142 19.95 -1.77 -6.43
CA LEU A 142 20.66 -0.86 -5.53
C LEU A 142 22.02 -1.40 -5.11
N ILE A 143 22.17 -2.71 -4.92
CA ILE A 143 23.48 -3.32 -4.70
C ILE A 143 24.37 -3.08 -5.92
N GLU A 144 23.90 -3.36 -7.13
CA GLU A 144 24.68 -3.16 -8.35
C GLU A 144 25.07 -1.68 -8.55
N LYS A 145 24.13 -0.75 -8.36
CA LYS A 145 24.33 0.69 -8.51
C LYS A 145 25.37 1.26 -7.53
N TYR A 146 25.41 0.75 -6.30
CA TYR A 146 26.25 1.29 -5.24
C TYR A 146 27.45 0.40 -4.85
N SER A 147 27.56 -0.84 -5.33
CA SER A 147 28.64 -1.76 -5.00
C SER A 147 29.90 -1.55 -5.86
N ASN A 148 30.38 -0.30 -5.93
CA ASN A 148 31.70 0.01 -6.51
C ASN A 148 32.82 -0.31 -5.51
N GLU A 149 34.04 -0.55 -6.00
CA GLU A 149 35.22 -0.95 -5.20
C GLU A 149 35.57 0.03 -4.06
N ASN A 150 35.08 1.27 -4.12
CA ASN A 150 35.32 2.33 -3.13
C ASN A 150 34.09 2.67 -2.25
N THR A 151 32.97 1.96 -2.39
CA THR A 151 31.78 2.27 -1.58
C THR A 151 31.86 1.61 -0.21
N ASP A 152 31.56 2.41 0.82
CA ASP A 152 31.41 1.95 2.19
C ASP A 152 30.24 0.95 2.29
N GLN A 153 30.58 -0.34 2.38
CA GLN A 153 29.61 -1.45 2.45
C GLN A 153 28.69 -1.33 3.66
N GLU A 154 29.12 -0.68 4.74
CA GLU A 154 28.30 -0.45 5.93
C GLU A 154 27.20 0.56 5.64
N LYS A 155 27.52 1.66 4.95
CA LYS A 155 26.52 2.67 4.53
C LYS A 155 25.50 2.08 3.56
N LEU A 156 25.95 1.28 2.60
CA LEU A 156 25.03 0.59 1.68
C LEU A 156 24.09 -0.36 2.42
N TYR A 157 24.62 -1.13 3.37
CA TYR A 157 23.80 -2.02 4.19
C TYR A 157 22.75 -1.26 5.01
N LEU A 158 23.15 -0.18 5.69
CA LEU A 158 22.24 0.66 6.47
C LEU A 158 21.16 1.27 5.58
N PHE A 159 21.54 1.76 4.40
CA PHE A 159 20.62 2.30 3.39
C PHE A 159 19.56 1.27 2.95
N LEU A 160 19.96 0.03 2.67
CA LEU A 160 19.06 -1.06 2.31
C LEU A 160 18.17 -1.49 3.49
N GLU A 161 18.71 -1.46 4.72
CA GLU A 161 17.98 -1.80 5.93
C GLU A 161 16.90 -0.76 6.26
N GLU A 162 17.20 0.53 6.11
CA GLU A 162 16.24 1.63 6.30
C GLU A 162 15.05 1.53 5.34
N ARG A 163 15.27 1.01 4.13
CA ARG A 163 14.23 0.77 3.12
C ARG A 163 13.50 -0.55 3.29
N GLY A 164 13.95 -1.43 4.19
CA GLY A 164 13.31 -2.73 4.45
C GLY A 164 13.54 -3.75 3.35
N LEU A 165 14.69 -3.66 2.68
CA LEU A 165 15.15 -4.57 1.62
C LEU A 165 16.06 -5.69 2.14
N VAL A 166 16.56 -5.56 3.36
CA VAL A 166 17.43 -6.55 4.03
C VAL A 166 16.58 -7.59 4.75
N GLU A 167 16.73 -8.86 4.41
CA GLU A 167 16.11 -9.97 5.14
C GLU A 167 16.93 -10.35 6.37
N LYS A 168 16.33 -11.06 7.34
CA LYS A 168 17.06 -11.52 8.55
C LYS A 168 18.34 -12.31 8.21
N LYS A 169 18.31 -13.09 7.13
CA LYS A 169 19.47 -13.89 6.67
C LYS A 169 20.61 -13.03 6.14
N ASP A 170 20.29 -11.87 5.56
CA ASP A 170 21.30 -10.94 5.05
C ASP A 170 22.08 -10.29 6.21
N LYS A 171 21.41 -10.02 7.33
CA LYS A 171 22.03 -9.43 8.52
C LYS A 171 23.21 -10.25 9.05
N GLU A 172 23.07 -11.57 9.06
CA GLU A 172 24.13 -12.48 9.52
C GLU A 172 25.33 -12.51 8.57
N LYS A 173 25.08 -12.40 7.26
CA LYS A 173 26.13 -12.39 6.23
C LYS A 173 26.93 -11.08 6.27
N PHE A 174 26.25 -9.95 6.39
CA PHE A 174 26.90 -8.64 6.51
C PHE A 174 27.65 -8.48 7.85
N GLY A 175 27.07 -8.94 8.97
CA GLY A 175 27.76 -8.94 10.26
C GLY A 175 29.05 -9.78 10.28
N LYS A 176 29.11 -10.88 9.51
CA LYS A 176 30.34 -11.65 9.30
C LYS A 176 31.34 -10.92 8.43
N ASN A 177 30.91 -10.31 7.32
CA ASN A 177 31.80 -9.56 6.42
C ASN A 177 32.42 -8.32 7.08
N ILE A 178 31.64 -7.55 7.85
CA ILE A 178 32.14 -6.37 8.59
C ILE A 178 33.19 -6.78 9.64
N LYS A 179 32.96 -7.89 10.37
CA LYS A 179 33.96 -8.44 11.30
C LYS A 179 35.26 -8.85 10.60
N ILE A 180 35.17 -9.43 9.39
CA ILE A 180 36.34 -9.85 8.60
C ILE A 180 37.12 -8.62 8.12
N VAL A 181 36.46 -7.57 7.62
CA VAL A 181 37.13 -6.34 7.16
C VAL A 181 37.83 -5.63 8.33
N HIS A 182 37.17 -5.53 9.48
CA HIS A 182 37.76 -4.89 10.66
C HIS A 182 38.99 -5.66 11.21
N ASN A 183 38.96 -7.00 11.15
CA ASN A 183 40.13 -7.83 11.51
C ASN A 183 41.27 -7.72 10.50
N LYS A 184 40.96 -7.54 9.21
CA LYS A 184 41.98 -7.36 8.16
C LYS A 184 42.72 -6.03 8.32
N ILE A 185 42.02 -4.94 8.68
CA ILE A 185 42.63 -3.62 8.93
C ILE A 185 43.54 -3.65 10.17
N LYS A 186 43.17 -4.38 11.23
CA LYS A 186 44.02 -4.55 12.42
C LYS A 186 45.26 -5.44 12.20
N GLY A 187 45.28 -6.23 11.13
CA GLY A 187 46.41 -7.11 10.78
C GLY A 187 47.55 -6.45 10.01
N PHE A 188 47.34 -5.26 9.44
CA PHE A 188 48.34 -4.52 8.64
C PHE A 188 49.08 -3.42 9.45
N GLY A 189 48.94 -3.41 10.79
CA GLY A 189 49.52 -2.40 11.68
C GLY A 189 50.56 -2.94 12.67
N LYS A 190 51.27 -4.01 12.32
CA LYS A 190 52.46 -4.47 13.03
C LYS A 190 53.51 -4.91 12.02
N ASP A 191 54.32 -3.95 11.60
CA ASP A 191 55.76 -4.09 11.40
C ASP A 191 56.42 -2.83 11.96
#